data_AF-A0A4R8XKD9-F1
#
_entry.id   AF-A0A4R8XKD9-F1
#
_cell.length_a   1.000
_cell.length_b   1.000
_cell.length_c   1.000
_cell.angle_alpha   90.00
_cell.angle_beta   90.00
_cell.angle_gamma   90.00
#
_symmetry.space_group_name_H-M   'P 1'
#
loop_
_entity.id
_entity.type
_entity.pdbx_description
1 polymer ?
#
loop_
_entity_poly.entity_id
_entity_poly.type
_entity_poly.pdbx_seq_one_letter_code
_entity_poly.pdbx_strand_id
1 'polypeptide(L)'
;MTFVRAPKPSRIIRRSLAVLALSAIFVTAVAPLPANAADAVTAPVAAPTAAQTAPDLSKLCDRLKLTLARTKLCSHGPDPVEAFGGAARLKQTSAAAEESVSAVPASELTALCSAGGVSGKRIEVIYGVPQDRTNRYATMLAPLRDVMRQVNNNLEAADAATSQNYRFLCTNGVDVTVRNVTLLPVGSDATYDFNDYIWSLQNQVAFGLGPVDFIANDRLYITYIDQIQDVYPYGGQGELSIDDQPNPALNANNDTRPRYSMSAYLDLLVIAHEIGHNIGAVQYSAPHSSQAGHCYDEADLMCYDDGGPYFAAGGTLTFTCPGTDWAIDCHDEDYYFPGTPPASNYLATHWNTARSGFLSPIVAAEVPPTVTAKSPVSLATRVAQTANATATFSEAVQGLSTTTMRVKNPAGTVLSAAVSYNATTRVATLNPTATLAPDTKYSVSLTGGAAAIRDATGTPLVSTGWSFTTGPAPTITTRTPASGATGASRTASVSVTFSEGMAGVAASTFRLKNTATGVAIAAVVSRSGTTNQWILNPSSTLASATNFTVTVTGGSSAVRDLAGNPVSTSIWRFTTGS
;
A
#
# COMPACT_ATOMS: atom_id res chain seq x y z
N MET A 1 -59.88 18.72 16.01
CA MET A 1 -59.88 17.71 17.08
C MET A 1 -58.52 17.77 17.76
N THR A 2 -58.44 18.56 18.83
CA THR A 2 -58.26 18.10 20.25
C THR A 2 -56.77 17.78 20.54
N PHE A 3 -55.94 18.74 20.99
CA PHE A 3 -55.73 19.18 22.39
C PHE A 3 -55.33 18.03 23.35
N VAL A 4 -54.38 18.11 24.30
CA VAL A 4 -53.24 19.03 24.60
C VAL A 4 -52.44 18.48 25.82
N ARG A 5 -51.27 19.07 26.16
CA ARG A 5 -50.57 19.08 27.49
C ARG A 5 -49.64 17.92 27.96
N ALA A 6 -48.47 18.34 28.45
CA ALA A 6 -47.63 17.68 29.48
C ALA A 6 -48.13 18.08 30.91
N PRO A 7 -47.61 17.60 32.09
CA PRO A 7 -46.18 17.59 32.48
C PRO A 7 -45.69 16.51 33.52
N LYS A 8 -44.45 16.72 34.02
CA LYS A 8 -43.67 16.12 35.16
C LYS A 8 -44.37 16.13 36.56
N PRO A 9 -43.70 15.85 37.72
CA PRO A 9 -42.87 14.70 38.18
C PRO A 9 -43.20 14.20 39.63
N SER A 10 -42.54 13.15 40.16
CA SER A 10 -42.33 12.90 41.61
C SER A 10 -41.20 11.86 41.84
N ARG A 11 -40.49 11.70 42.98
CA ARG A 11 -40.53 12.31 44.33
C ARG A 11 -39.15 12.14 45.04
N ILE A 12 -38.92 12.85 46.15
CA ILE A 12 -37.65 12.88 46.96
C ILE A 12 -37.89 12.14 48.31
N ILE A 13 -36.83 11.99 49.16
CA ILE A 13 -36.82 11.75 50.65
C ILE A 13 -36.68 10.24 51.03
N ARG A 14 -35.89 9.71 52.00
CA ARG A 14 -35.01 10.10 53.18
C ARG A 14 -33.87 9.04 53.29
N ARG A 15 -32.58 9.28 53.65
CA ARG A 15 -31.90 9.67 54.93
C ARG A 15 -32.12 8.77 56.18
N SER A 16 -31.04 8.09 56.64
CA SER A 16 -30.52 7.86 58.04
C SER A 16 -29.26 6.96 57.96
N LEU A 17 -28.06 7.31 58.46
CA LEU A 17 -27.48 7.14 59.82
C LEU A 17 -27.53 5.70 60.39
N ALA A 18 -26.51 5.13 61.08
CA ALA A 18 -25.08 5.45 61.34
C ALA A 18 -24.39 4.28 62.14
N VAL A 19 -23.11 4.45 62.54
CA VAL A 19 -22.38 3.88 63.74
C VAL A 19 -21.11 3.04 63.48
N LEU A 20 -20.13 3.23 64.39
CA LEU A 20 -18.69 2.85 64.43
C LEU A 20 -18.37 1.52 65.15
N ALA A 21 -17.18 0.96 64.85
CA ALA A 21 -16.12 0.53 65.78
C ALA A 21 -14.79 0.36 64.98
N LEU A 22 -13.62 0.94 65.27
CA LEU A 22 -12.67 0.75 66.40
C LEU A 22 -12.27 -0.72 66.64
N SER A 23 -10.99 -1.16 66.73
CA SER A 23 -9.64 -0.55 66.64
C SER A 23 -8.63 -1.66 66.18
N ALA A 24 -7.29 -1.60 66.17
CA ALA A 24 -6.25 -0.67 66.66
C ALA A 24 -4.92 -0.83 65.86
N ILE A 25 -3.90 0.00 66.14
CA ILE A 25 -2.52 -0.08 65.59
C ILE A 25 -1.52 0.37 66.68
N PHE A 26 -0.34 -0.29 66.77
CA PHE A 26 0.94 0.16 67.38
C PHE A 26 2.00 -0.95 67.10
N VAL A 27 3.31 -0.77 66.88
CA VAL A 27 4.30 0.32 67.09
C VAL A 27 5.32 0.41 65.91
N THR A 28 6.01 1.56 65.83
CA THR A 28 7.07 2.07 64.90
C THR A 28 8.39 1.27 64.76
N ALA A 29 9.23 1.43 63.73
CA ALA A 29 10.29 2.49 63.60
C ALA A 29 10.81 2.75 62.14
N VAL A 30 11.79 3.66 61.96
CA VAL A 30 11.93 4.57 60.77
C VAL A 30 13.32 4.59 60.06
N ALA A 31 13.32 4.47 58.71
CA ALA A 31 14.20 5.00 57.61
C ALA A 31 15.77 4.97 57.70
N PRO A 32 16.58 5.24 56.63
CA PRO A 32 16.35 5.60 55.19
C PRO A 32 17.15 4.71 54.14
N LEU A 33 17.25 4.90 52.80
CA LEU A 33 16.43 5.60 51.77
C LEU A 33 16.29 4.89 50.36
N PRO A 34 16.97 5.19 49.20
CA PRO A 34 16.27 5.09 47.90
C PRO A 34 16.87 4.04 46.91
N ALA A 35 16.25 3.64 45.80
CA ALA A 35 15.52 4.46 44.82
C ALA A 35 14.62 3.66 43.82
N ASN A 36 13.68 4.40 43.21
CA ASN A 36 13.07 4.24 41.86
C ASN A 36 12.55 2.87 41.37
N ALA A 37 11.21 2.74 41.30
CA ALA A 37 10.48 2.58 40.03
C ALA A 37 9.00 2.95 40.25
N ALA A 38 8.34 3.57 39.27
CA ALA A 38 6.94 4.03 39.37
C ALA A 38 5.97 3.09 38.63
N ASP A 39 4.73 3.03 39.12
CA ASP A 39 3.70 2.08 38.71
C ASP A 39 3.20 2.22 37.27
N ALA A 40 2.87 1.08 36.66
CA ALA A 40 2.11 1.01 35.42
C ALA A 40 0.60 0.90 35.72
N VAL A 41 -0.21 1.74 35.08
CA VAL A 41 -1.68 1.68 35.15
C VAL A 41 -2.20 0.53 34.27
N THR A 42 -3.03 -0.33 34.83
CA THR A 42 -3.57 -1.53 34.17
C THR A 42 -4.74 -1.21 33.24
N ALA A 43 -4.68 -1.72 32.01
CA ALA A 43 -5.82 -1.83 31.10
C ALA A 43 -6.62 -3.12 31.38
N PRO A 44 -7.93 -3.17 31.09
CA PRO A 44 -8.75 -4.35 31.38
C PRO A 44 -8.39 -5.54 30.50
N VAL A 45 -8.30 -6.72 31.13
CA VAL A 45 -7.96 -7.99 30.48
C VAL A 45 -9.08 -8.43 29.55
N ALA A 46 -8.77 -8.61 28.26
CA ALA A 46 -9.67 -9.26 27.32
C ALA A 46 -9.87 -10.74 27.71
N ALA A 47 -11.09 -11.25 27.54
CA ALA A 47 -11.37 -12.67 27.74
C ALA A 47 -10.46 -13.53 26.84
N PRO A 48 -10.01 -14.71 27.29
CA PRO A 48 -9.10 -15.54 26.50
C PRO A 48 -9.80 -15.98 25.22
N THR A 49 -9.29 -15.52 24.08
CA THR A 49 -9.57 -16.14 22.78
C THR A 49 -9.19 -17.61 22.88
N ALA A 50 -10.12 -18.50 22.54
CA ALA A 50 -9.81 -19.93 22.42
C ALA A 50 -8.61 -20.09 21.49
N ALA A 51 -7.53 -20.70 21.98
CA ALA A 51 -6.38 -20.99 21.14
C ALA A 51 -6.82 -21.93 20.02
N GLN A 52 -6.66 -21.51 18.76
CA GLN A 52 -6.81 -22.41 17.63
C GLN A 52 -5.76 -23.50 17.77
N THR A 53 -6.19 -24.71 18.14
CA THR A 53 -5.38 -25.91 18.00
C THR A 53 -5.17 -26.15 16.51
N ALA A 54 -3.92 -26.33 16.09
CA ALA A 54 -3.61 -26.68 14.71
C ALA A 54 -4.42 -27.93 14.26
N PRO A 55 -4.83 -28.01 12.98
CA PRO A 55 -5.59 -29.15 12.49
C PRO A 55 -4.84 -30.46 12.71
N ASP A 56 -5.57 -31.49 13.13
CA ASP A 56 -5.02 -32.82 13.36
C ASP A 56 -4.79 -33.51 12.01
N LEU A 57 -3.61 -33.27 11.42
CA LEU A 57 -3.23 -33.79 10.11
C LEU A 57 -3.43 -35.31 10.03
N SER A 58 -3.17 -36.08 11.10
CA SER A 58 -3.42 -37.53 11.10
C SER A 58 -4.86 -37.85 10.68
N LYS A 59 -5.85 -37.16 11.26
CA LYS A 59 -7.27 -37.38 10.97
C LYS A 59 -7.70 -36.91 9.58
N LEU A 60 -7.07 -35.85 9.06
CA LEU A 60 -7.31 -35.38 7.70
C LEU A 60 -6.75 -36.36 6.66
N CYS A 61 -5.73 -37.13 7.06
CA CYS A 61 -4.98 -38.03 6.20
C CYS A 61 -5.34 -39.51 6.37
N ASP A 62 -6.08 -39.89 7.41
CA ASP A 62 -6.68 -41.23 7.57
C ASP A 62 -7.60 -41.61 6.39
N ARG A 63 -8.03 -40.63 5.57
CA ARG A 63 -8.80 -40.82 4.33
C ARG A 63 -7.94 -40.85 3.04
N LEU A 64 -6.67 -40.45 3.12
CA LEU A 64 -5.70 -40.53 2.02
C LEU A 64 -4.93 -41.86 2.13
N LYS A 65 -4.65 -42.51 1.00
CA LYS A 65 -4.07 -43.87 1.00
C LYS A 65 -2.61 -43.91 1.47
N LEU A 66 -1.93 -42.76 1.56
CA LEU A 66 -0.49 -42.66 1.84
C LEU A 66 -0.17 -41.53 2.84
N THR A 67 0.06 -41.93 4.11
CA THR A 67 0.82 -41.11 5.07
C THR A 67 2.31 -41.39 4.88
N LEU A 68 3.09 -40.35 4.59
CA LEU A 68 4.51 -40.45 4.28
C LEU A 68 5.32 -40.86 5.52
N ALA A 69 6.00 -42.00 5.42
CA ALA A 69 6.57 -42.70 6.58
C ALA A 69 7.63 -41.89 7.35
N ARG A 70 8.36 -41.00 6.67
CA ARG A 70 9.41 -40.17 7.29
C ARG A 70 8.89 -38.84 7.85
N THR A 71 7.78 -38.31 7.32
CA THR A 71 7.39 -36.88 7.50
C THR A 71 5.99 -36.69 8.08
N LYS A 72 5.13 -37.71 8.06
CA LYS A 72 3.70 -37.65 8.47
C LYS A 72 2.86 -36.64 7.66
N LEU A 73 3.34 -36.28 6.47
CA LEU A 73 2.59 -35.53 5.46
C LEU A 73 1.82 -36.52 4.57
N CYS A 74 0.95 -36.00 3.70
CA CYS A 74 -0.15 -36.77 3.15
C CYS A 74 -0.30 -36.55 1.65
N SER A 75 -0.49 -37.62 0.89
CA SER A 75 -0.55 -37.55 -0.58
C SER A 75 -1.63 -38.49 -1.13
N HIS A 76 -2.15 -38.14 -2.30
CA HIS A 76 -3.03 -38.99 -3.13
C HIS A 76 -2.21 -40.18 -3.67
N GLY A 77 -0.97 -39.92 -4.09
CA GLY A 77 -0.05 -40.86 -4.69
C GLY A 77 0.84 -40.14 -5.70
N PRO A 78 1.75 -40.86 -6.37
CA PRO A 78 2.44 -40.33 -7.54
C PRO A 78 1.57 -40.51 -8.79
N ASP A 79 1.54 -39.49 -9.64
CA ASP A 79 0.57 -39.42 -10.74
C ASP A 79 1.19 -39.94 -12.04
N PRO A 80 0.52 -40.87 -12.75
CA PRO A 80 1.09 -41.53 -13.90
C PRO A 80 1.36 -40.53 -15.02
N VAL A 81 2.45 -40.73 -15.75
CA VAL A 81 2.84 -39.87 -16.88
C VAL A 81 1.74 -39.83 -17.97
N GLU A 82 0.94 -40.89 -18.05
CA GLU A 82 -0.22 -41.05 -18.92
C GLU A 82 -1.36 -40.05 -18.61
N ALA A 83 -1.54 -39.63 -17.34
CA ALA A 83 -2.54 -38.62 -16.97
C ALA A 83 -2.34 -37.29 -17.72
N PHE A 84 -1.08 -36.97 -18.02
CA PHE A 84 -0.69 -35.76 -18.73
C PHE A 84 -0.50 -35.98 -20.25
N GLY A 85 -1.09 -37.04 -20.79
CA GLY A 85 -1.00 -37.40 -22.21
C GLY A 85 0.32 -38.06 -22.62
N GLY A 86 1.11 -38.55 -21.66
CA GLY A 86 2.27 -39.41 -21.88
C GLY A 86 3.61 -38.68 -22.04
N ALA A 87 4.70 -39.44 -21.88
CA ALA A 87 6.08 -38.91 -21.80
C ALA A 87 6.54 -38.16 -23.04
N ALA A 88 5.90 -38.39 -24.20
CA ALA A 88 6.20 -37.70 -25.45
C ALA A 88 5.57 -36.29 -25.53
N ARG A 89 4.57 -35.98 -24.69
CA ARG A 89 3.99 -34.64 -24.56
C ARG A 89 4.67 -33.83 -23.47
N LEU A 90 5.04 -34.47 -22.36
CA LEU A 90 5.67 -33.80 -21.22
C LEU A 90 7.06 -33.25 -21.56
N LYS A 91 7.26 -31.97 -21.31
CA LYS A 91 8.51 -31.27 -21.64
C LYS A 91 9.63 -31.54 -20.61
N GLN A 92 10.85 -31.72 -21.10
CA GLN A 92 12.08 -31.77 -20.29
C GLN A 92 13.02 -30.57 -20.54
N THR A 93 12.64 -29.67 -21.46
CA THR A 93 13.33 -28.44 -21.84
C THR A 93 12.29 -27.36 -22.22
N SER A 94 12.69 -26.09 -22.29
CA SER A 94 11.76 -24.97 -22.58
C SER A 94 11.09 -25.05 -23.95
N ALA A 95 9.90 -24.45 -24.06
CA ALA A 95 9.17 -24.22 -25.30
C ALA A 95 9.94 -23.45 -26.40
N ALA A 96 11.09 -22.84 -26.11
CA ALA A 96 11.97 -22.20 -27.09
C ALA A 96 12.56 -23.16 -28.17
N ALA A 97 12.28 -24.46 -28.10
CA ALA A 97 12.55 -25.40 -29.19
C ALA A 97 11.48 -25.38 -30.30
N GLU A 98 10.34 -24.72 -30.09
CA GLU A 98 9.24 -24.60 -31.07
C GLU A 98 9.12 -23.18 -31.63
N GLU A 99 10.01 -22.81 -32.56
CA GLU A 99 9.76 -21.70 -33.49
C GLU A 99 8.57 -22.07 -34.40
N SER A 100 7.32 -21.79 -34.00
CA SER A 100 6.18 -21.58 -34.93
C SER A 100 4.82 -21.23 -34.31
N VAL A 101 4.68 -21.05 -33.00
CA VAL A 101 3.50 -20.36 -32.43
C VAL A 101 3.90 -18.94 -32.05
N SER A 102 3.22 -17.94 -32.60
CA SER A 102 3.48 -16.54 -32.25
C SER A 102 3.30 -16.36 -30.75
N ALA A 103 4.40 -16.06 -30.05
CA ALA A 103 4.35 -15.69 -28.65
C ALA A 103 3.33 -14.56 -28.49
N VAL A 104 2.26 -14.82 -27.75
CA VAL A 104 1.28 -13.79 -27.39
C VAL A 104 2.09 -12.66 -26.75
N PRO A 105 2.04 -11.42 -27.29
CA PRO A 105 2.85 -10.34 -26.78
C PRO A 105 2.50 -10.14 -25.30
N ALA A 106 3.52 -10.01 -24.45
CA ALA A 106 3.35 -10.02 -23.01
C ALA A 106 2.32 -8.99 -22.52
N SER A 107 1.08 -9.43 -22.32
CA SER A 107 0.05 -8.74 -21.58
C SER A 107 0.43 -8.82 -20.10
N GLU A 108 1.09 -7.76 -19.63
CA GLU A 108 1.27 -7.45 -18.21
C GLU A 108 1.87 -8.54 -17.32
N LEU A 109 3.16 -8.80 -17.52
CA LEU A 109 4.06 -9.53 -16.60
C LEU A 109 4.22 -8.86 -15.20
N THR A 110 3.33 -7.93 -14.83
CA THR A 110 3.38 -7.05 -13.67
C THR A 110 2.75 -7.68 -12.41
N ALA A 111 2.06 -8.82 -12.53
CA ALA A 111 1.19 -9.34 -11.47
C ALA A 111 1.61 -10.69 -10.83
N LEU A 112 2.58 -11.41 -11.39
CA LEU A 112 3.20 -12.61 -10.77
C LEU A 112 3.80 -12.34 -9.39
N CYS A 113 4.24 -11.10 -9.17
CA CYS A 113 5.03 -10.67 -8.01
C CYS A 113 4.25 -9.74 -7.07
N SER A 114 2.95 -9.98 -6.93
CA SER A 114 2.02 -9.17 -6.13
C SER A 114 2.51 -8.90 -4.69
N ALA A 115 2.18 -7.72 -4.17
CA ALA A 115 2.64 -7.20 -2.88
C ALA A 115 4.17 -7.30 -2.67
N GLY A 116 4.95 -7.01 -3.72
CA GLY A 116 6.42 -7.03 -3.69
C GLY A 116 7.05 -8.42 -3.66
N GLY A 117 6.26 -9.50 -3.81
CA GLY A 117 6.77 -10.86 -4.04
C GLY A 117 7.52 -11.55 -2.89
N VAL A 118 7.61 -10.98 -1.68
CA VAL A 118 8.48 -11.51 -0.60
C VAL A 118 7.75 -11.96 0.68
N SER A 119 6.64 -11.29 1.07
CA SER A 119 6.07 -11.41 2.43
C SER A 119 4.70 -12.11 2.50
N GLY A 120 4.53 -12.96 3.52
CA GLY A 120 3.37 -13.84 3.68
C GLY A 120 3.42 -15.03 2.72
N LYS A 121 2.32 -15.80 2.65
CA LYS A 121 2.17 -17.00 1.80
C LYS A 121 2.77 -16.81 0.41
N ARG A 122 3.75 -17.63 0.03
CA ARG A 122 4.36 -17.66 -1.30
C ARG A 122 4.61 -19.08 -1.80
N ILE A 123 4.47 -19.24 -3.12
CA ILE A 123 4.95 -20.38 -3.87
C ILE A 123 6.43 -20.17 -4.16
N GLU A 124 7.28 -21.05 -3.67
CA GLU A 124 8.73 -20.96 -3.76
C GLU A 124 9.23 -22.07 -4.68
N VAL A 125 9.76 -21.66 -5.85
CA VAL A 125 10.11 -22.56 -6.94
C VAL A 125 11.54 -23.05 -6.76
N ILE A 126 11.73 -24.37 -6.84
CA ILE A 126 13.03 -25.00 -6.64
C ILE A 126 13.42 -25.77 -7.91
N TYR A 127 14.65 -25.54 -8.37
CA TYR A 127 15.39 -26.48 -9.20
C TYR A 127 16.12 -27.43 -8.26
N GLY A 128 15.61 -28.64 -8.13
CA GLY A 128 16.21 -29.71 -7.35
C GLY A 128 17.10 -30.57 -8.24
N VAL A 129 18.26 -30.98 -7.74
CA VAL A 129 19.09 -32.00 -8.40
C VAL A 129 19.72 -32.92 -7.36
N PRO A 130 19.55 -34.25 -7.46
CA PRO A 130 20.24 -35.21 -6.59
C PRO A 130 21.77 -35.02 -6.68
N GLN A 131 22.48 -35.10 -5.56
CA GLN A 131 23.93 -34.81 -5.52
C GLN A 131 24.82 -35.75 -6.37
N ASP A 132 24.28 -36.88 -6.82
CA ASP A 132 24.91 -37.83 -7.74
C ASP A 132 24.55 -37.59 -9.22
N ARG A 133 23.75 -36.56 -9.53
CA ARG A 133 23.40 -36.09 -10.88
C ARG A 133 24.12 -34.78 -11.21
N THR A 134 24.26 -34.47 -12.50
CA THR A 134 24.96 -33.24 -12.93
C THR A 134 24.07 -32.01 -12.74
N ASN A 135 24.51 -31.00 -11.99
CA ASN A 135 23.74 -29.77 -11.81
C ASN A 135 23.69 -28.93 -13.10
N ARG A 136 22.48 -28.75 -13.65
CA ARG A 136 22.18 -27.98 -14.88
C ARG A 136 21.44 -26.67 -14.62
N TYR A 137 21.46 -26.15 -13.39
CA TYR A 137 20.68 -24.97 -12.99
C TYR A 137 20.84 -23.78 -13.94
N ALA A 138 22.07 -23.48 -14.35
CA ALA A 138 22.38 -22.35 -15.24
C ALA A 138 21.66 -22.43 -16.60
N THR A 139 21.43 -23.64 -17.13
CA THR A 139 20.66 -23.85 -18.37
C THR A 139 19.16 -23.97 -18.12
N MET A 140 18.73 -24.42 -16.93
CA MET A 140 17.33 -24.66 -16.60
C MET A 140 16.58 -23.45 -16.00
N LEU A 141 17.28 -22.41 -15.52
CA LEU A 141 16.68 -21.23 -14.89
C LEU A 141 15.68 -20.47 -15.80
N ALA A 142 16.05 -20.19 -17.05
CA ALA A 142 15.15 -19.52 -18.00
C ALA A 142 13.95 -20.40 -18.41
N PRO A 143 14.15 -21.69 -18.76
CA PRO A 143 13.05 -22.66 -18.91
C PRO A 143 12.08 -22.71 -17.73
N LEU A 144 12.58 -22.77 -16.49
CA LEU A 144 11.75 -22.83 -15.29
C LEU A 144 10.88 -21.59 -15.13
N ARG A 145 11.47 -20.40 -15.26
CA ARG A 145 10.70 -19.15 -15.22
C ARG A 145 9.64 -19.06 -16.30
N ASP A 146 9.92 -19.61 -17.49
CA ASP A 146 8.94 -19.62 -18.57
C ASP A 146 7.75 -20.54 -18.26
N VAL A 147 7.99 -21.75 -17.74
CA VAL A 147 6.89 -22.64 -17.31
C VAL A 147 6.10 -22.04 -16.15
N MET A 148 6.73 -21.34 -15.19
CA MET A 148 5.97 -20.63 -14.14
C MET A 148 5.06 -19.52 -14.70
N ARG A 149 5.44 -18.87 -15.80
CA ARG A 149 4.54 -17.95 -16.52
C ARG A 149 3.40 -18.69 -17.18
N GLN A 150 3.66 -19.81 -17.86
CA GLN A 150 2.62 -20.63 -18.48
C GLN A 150 1.61 -21.13 -17.41
N VAL A 151 2.10 -21.56 -16.24
CA VAL A 151 1.28 -21.98 -15.08
C VAL A 151 0.37 -20.84 -14.61
N ASN A 152 0.90 -19.63 -14.47
CA ASN A 152 0.09 -18.47 -14.11
C ASN A 152 -0.92 -18.10 -15.21
N ASN A 153 -0.52 -18.12 -16.48
CA ASN A 153 -1.42 -17.80 -17.60
C ASN A 153 -2.57 -18.80 -17.73
N ASN A 154 -2.39 -20.06 -17.33
CA ASN A 154 -3.46 -21.06 -17.26
C ASN A 154 -4.50 -20.71 -16.18
N LEU A 155 -4.05 -20.23 -15.01
CA LEU A 155 -4.95 -19.69 -13.98
C LEU A 155 -5.64 -18.39 -14.43
N GLU A 156 -4.92 -17.44 -15.04
CA GLU A 156 -5.50 -16.20 -15.58
C GLU A 156 -6.56 -16.47 -16.66
N ALA A 157 -6.35 -17.50 -17.49
CA ALA A 157 -7.28 -17.89 -18.55
C ALA A 157 -8.57 -18.53 -18.00
N ALA A 158 -8.48 -19.30 -16.91
CA ALA A 158 -9.65 -19.83 -16.21
C ALA A 158 -10.40 -18.72 -15.42
N ASP A 159 -9.66 -17.83 -14.75
CA ASP A 159 -10.24 -16.77 -13.94
C ASP A 159 -10.42 -15.44 -14.68
N ALA A 160 -11.33 -15.41 -15.66
CA ALA A 160 -11.68 -14.16 -16.35
C ALA A 160 -12.43 -13.13 -15.45
N ALA A 161 -12.93 -13.53 -14.27
CA ALA A 161 -13.82 -12.69 -13.45
C ALA A 161 -13.14 -11.99 -12.26
N THR A 162 -12.13 -12.61 -11.65
CA THR A 162 -11.25 -12.03 -10.63
C THR A 162 -9.77 -11.99 -11.01
N SER A 163 -9.40 -12.60 -12.14
CA SER A 163 -8.05 -12.57 -12.73
C SER A 163 -6.99 -12.96 -11.70
N GLN A 164 -7.12 -14.10 -11.03
CA GLN A 164 -6.17 -14.53 -10.01
C GLN A 164 -4.82 -14.98 -10.56
N ASN A 165 -3.80 -14.70 -9.76
CA ASN A 165 -2.42 -15.10 -9.97
C ASN A 165 -1.87 -15.90 -8.80
N TYR A 166 -0.98 -16.83 -9.13
CA TYR A 166 -0.14 -17.51 -8.16
C TYR A 166 0.82 -16.52 -7.52
N ARG A 167 0.90 -16.53 -6.18
CA ARG A 167 1.79 -15.66 -5.42
C ARG A 167 3.19 -16.26 -5.37
N PHE A 168 3.92 -16.18 -6.46
CA PHE A 168 5.30 -16.65 -6.50
C PHE A 168 6.24 -15.78 -5.64
N LEU A 169 7.24 -16.41 -5.04
CA LEU A 169 8.36 -15.70 -4.41
C LEU A 169 9.17 -15.02 -5.51
N CYS A 170 9.34 -13.70 -5.46
CA CYS A 170 10.06 -12.95 -6.49
C CYS A 170 11.28 -12.20 -5.96
N THR A 171 12.29 -12.05 -6.80
CA THR A 171 13.46 -11.20 -6.53
C THR A 171 13.20 -9.83 -7.15
N ASN A 172 13.35 -8.76 -6.37
CA ASN A 172 13.10 -7.36 -6.76
C ASN A 172 11.68 -7.08 -7.30
N GLY A 173 10.73 -8.00 -7.15
CA GLY A 173 9.34 -7.86 -7.62
C GLY A 173 9.13 -7.97 -9.14
N VAL A 174 10.10 -8.49 -9.89
CA VAL A 174 10.03 -8.56 -11.38
C VAL A 174 10.04 -10.00 -11.91
N ASP A 175 10.86 -10.88 -11.30
CA ASP A 175 11.04 -12.26 -11.75
C ASP A 175 10.78 -13.25 -10.61
N VAL A 176 10.21 -14.40 -10.94
CA VAL A 176 10.14 -15.56 -10.04
C VAL A 176 11.55 -15.97 -9.59
N THR A 177 11.71 -16.11 -8.28
CA THR A 177 12.90 -16.65 -7.63
C THR A 177 12.86 -18.17 -7.75
N VAL A 178 13.77 -18.70 -8.55
CA VAL A 178 14.07 -20.14 -8.54
C VAL A 178 15.29 -20.36 -7.65
N ARG A 179 15.24 -21.34 -6.75
CA ARG A 179 16.42 -21.74 -5.98
C ARG A 179 17.09 -22.97 -6.59
N ASN A 180 18.41 -22.93 -6.69
CA ASN A 180 19.22 -24.11 -6.96
C ASN A 180 19.44 -24.87 -5.65
N VAL A 181 18.93 -26.10 -5.55
CA VAL A 181 19.00 -26.92 -4.34
C VAL A 181 19.58 -28.28 -4.68
N THR A 182 20.68 -28.63 -4.01
CA THR A 182 21.23 -29.98 -4.03
C THR A 182 20.37 -30.87 -3.15
N LEU A 183 19.97 -32.02 -3.68
CA LEU A 183 19.14 -32.99 -2.98
C LEU A 183 19.96 -34.23 -2.58
N LEU A 184 19.39 -35.05 -1.70
CA LEU A 184 19.86 -36.41 -1.43
C LEU A 184 20.11 -37.17 -2.75
N PRO A 185 21.08 -38.10 -2.78
CA PRO A 185 21.41 -38.84 -3.99
C PRO A 185 20.27 -39.81 -4.35
N VAL A 186 20.21 -40.22 -5.61
CA VAL A 186 19.42 -41.41 -6.03
C VAL A 186 19.97 -42.69 -5.41
N GLY A 187 21.28 -42.74 -5.15
CA GLY A 187 21.85 -43.77 -4.29
C GLY A 187 21.92 -45.17 -4.93
N SER A 188 22.07 -46.19 -4.08
CA SER A 188 22.37 -47.57 -4.50
C SER A 188 21.16 -48.48 -4.63
N ASP A 189 20.00 -48.06 -4.12
CA ASP A 189 18.69 -48.69 -4.31
C ASP A 189 18.03 -48.29 -5.64
N ALA A 190 18.57 -47.27 -6.33
CA ALA A 190 18.12 -46.82 -7.65
C ALA A 190 16.65 -46.39 -7.68
N THR A 191 16.21 -45.76 -6.60
CA THR A 191 14.87 -45.19 -6.43
C THR A 191 14.99 -43.75 -5.93
N TYR A 192 14.05 -42.89 -6.31
CA TYR A 192 13.98 -41.54 -5.74
C TYR A 192 12.52 -41.14 -5.58
N ASP A 193 11.97 -41.28 -4.36
CA ASP A 193 10.54 -41.08 -4.10
C ASP A 193 10.23 -39.72 -3.41
N PHE A 194 8.94 -39.49 -3.17
CA PHE A 194 8.47 -38.27 -2.50
C PHE A 194 8.89 -38.20 -1.01
N ASN A 195 9.17 -39.33 -0.35
CA ASN A 195 9.78 -39.32 0.98
C ASN A 195 11.23 -38.83 0.92
N ASP A 196 12.03 -39.31 -0.04
CA ASP A 196 13.42 -38.87 -0.23
C ASP A 196 13.51 -37.39 -0.59
N TYR A 197 12.64 -36.91 -1.47
CA TYR A 197 12.49 -35.49 -1.81
C TYR A 197 12.20 -34.62 -0.58
N ILE A 198 11.12 -34.89 0.17
CA ILE A 198 10.75 -34.04 1.31
C ILE A 198 11.79 -34.16 2.43
N TRP A 199 12.29 -35.37 2.70
CA TRP A 199 13.33 -35.59 3.70
C TRP A 199 14.61 -34.82 3.37
N SER A 200 14.98 -34.75 2.08
CA SER A 200 16.07 -33.94 1.56
C SER A 200 15.85 -32.43 1.77
N LEU A 201 14.65 -31.91 1.50
CA LEU A 201 14.33 -30.49 1.68
C LEU A 201 14.26 -30.07 3.15
N GLN A 202 13.70 -30.90 4.02
CA GLN A 202 13.51 -30.58 5.45
C GLN A 202 14.79 -30.67 6.29
N ASN A 203 15.85 -31.30 5.78
CA ASN A 203 17.08 -31.60 6.53
C ASN A 203 18.36 -31.22 5.76
N GLN A 204 18.27 -30.22 4.86
CA GLN A 204 19.39 -29.70 4.08
C GLN A 204 20.65 -29.39 4.91
N VAL A 205 20.48 -28.78 6.08
CA VAL A 205 21.58 -28.40 6.97
C VAL A 205 22.18 -29.65 7.62
N ALA A 206 21.33 -30.59 8.07
CA ALA A 206 21.78 -31.82 8.71
C ALA A 206 22.53 -32.76 7.76
N PHE A 207 22.18 -32.76 6.47
CA PHE A 207 22.88 -33.52 5.42
C PHE A 207 24.03 -32.76 4.75
N GLY A 208 24.26 -31.49 5.09
CA GLY A 208 25.30 -30.66 4.48
C GLY A 208 25.05 -30.32 3.01
N LEU A 209 23.82 -30.46 2.54
CA LEU A 209 23.40 -30.21 1.15
C LEU A 209 23.19 -28.70 0.88
N GLY A 210 22.79 -27.95 1.91
CA GLY A 210 22.47 -26.53 1.81
C GLY A 210 22.50 -25.80 3.15
N PRO A 211 22.47 -24.45 3.14
CA PRO A 211 22.59 -23.64 4.35
C PRO A 211 21.26 -23.38 5.09
N VAL A 212 20.13 -23.84 4.54
CA VAL A 212 18.77 -23.61 5.08
C VAL A 212 17.88 -24.82 4.87
N ASP A 213 17.08 -25.17 5.88
CA ASP A 213 16.04 -26.18 5.78
C ASP A 213 14.73 -25.55 5.24
N PHE A 214 14.06 -26.24 4.32
CA PHE A 214 12.86 -25.74 3.63
C PHE A 214 11.59 -26.03 4.44
N ILE A 215 11.46 -25.38 5.59
CA ILE A 215 10.41 -25.64 6.60
C ILE A 215 9.57 -24.41 6.97
N ALA A 216 9.51 -23.39 6.09
CA ALA A 216 8.86 -22.12 6.42
C ALA A 216 7.32 -22.22 6.43
N ASN A 217 6.71 -21.71 7.51
CA ASN A 217 5.27 -21.76 7.83
C ASN A 217 4.35 -20.92 6.91
N ASP A 218 4.87 -20.43 5.78
CA ASP A 218 4.14 -19.65 4.78
C ASP A 218 4.62 -19.97 3.35
N ARG A 219 5.10 -21.21 3.14
CA ARG A 219 5.64 -21.66 1.84
C ARG A 219 4.97 -22.91 1.30
N LEU A 220 4.72 -22.85 -0.01
CA LEU A 220 4.41 -23.99 -0.86
C LEU A 220 5.65 -24.19 -1.74
N TYR A 221 6.36 -25.30 -1.53
CA TYR A 221 7.58 -25.64 -2.25
C TYR A 221 7.26 -26.56 -3.42
N ILE A 222 7.28 -25.99 -4.63
CA ILE A 222 7.14 -26.74 -5.88
C ILE A 222 8.54 -26.93 -6.48
N THR A 223 8.94 -28.20 -6.61
CA THR A 223 10.29 -28.55 -7.04
C THR A 223 10.26 -29.31 -8.35
N TYR A 224 10.85 -28.74 -9.40
CA TYR A 224 11.27 -29.53 -10.55
C TYR A 224 12.55 -30.28 -10.17
N ILE A 225 12.49 -31.61 -10.12
CA ILE A 225 13.64 -32.45 -9.80
C ILE A 225 14.26 -32.95 -11.11
N ASP A 226 15.48 -32.50 -11.36
CA ASP A 226 16.17 -32.76 -12.61
C ASP A 226 16.83 -34.15 -12.64
N GLN A 227 16.72 -34.84 -13.78
CA GLN A 227 17.35 -36.14 -14.05
C GLN A 227 16.98 -37.25 -13.05
N ILE A 228 15.68 -37.46 -12.78
CA ILE A 228 15.16 -38.61 -11.99
C ILE A 228 14.19 -39.53 -12.75
N GLN A 229 13.88 -39.26 -14.01
CA GLN A 229 12.85 -39.98 -14.77
C GLN A 229 13.20 -41.47 -15.01
N ASP A 230 14.47 -41.83 -14.86
CA ASP A 230 14.98 -43.21 -14.90
C ASP A 230 14.68 -44.01 -13.62
N VAL A 231 14.37 -43.33 -12.51
CA VAL A 231 14.12 -43.93 -11.18
C VAL A 231 12.79 -43.52 -10.55
N TYR A 232 12.07 -42.60 -11.19
CA TYR A 232 10.74 -42.12 -10.81
C TYR A 232 9.84 -42.05 -12.05
N PRO A 233 9.08 -43.11 -12.36
CA PRO A 233 8.32 -43.26 -13.61
C PRO A 233 6.94 -42.56 -13.58
N TYR A 234 6.87 -41.39 -12.95
CA TYR A 234 5.64 -40.62 -12.70
C TYR A 234 5.82 -39.17 -13.13
N GLY A 235 4.73 -38.45 -13.39
CA GLY A 235 4.75 -37.04 -13.77
C GLY A 235 5.23 -36.17 -12.60
N GLY A 236 4.50 -36.24 -11.50
CA GLY A 236 4.77 -35.54 -10.26
C GLY A 236 4.14 -36.24 -9.06
N GLN A 237 4.16 -35.55 -7.93
CA GLN A 237 3.43 -35.93 -6.72
C GLN A 237 3.24 -34.74 -5.78
N GLY A 238 2.01 -34.59 -5.31
CA GLY A 238 1.55 -33.50 -4.47
C GLY A 238 1.29 -33.93 -3.04
N GLU A 239 1.41 -32.97 -2.13
CA GLU A 239 0.79 -33.05 -0.82
C GLU A 239 -0.67 -32.55 -0.89
N LEU A 240 -1.62 -33.33 -0.37
CA LEU A 240 -3.05 -33.03 -0.34
C LEU A 240 -3.59 -33.13 1.09
N SER A 241 -4.61 -32.34 1.42
CA SER A 241 -5.36 -32.45 2.68
C SER A 241 -6.86 -32.50 2.42
N ILE A 242 -7.53 -33.54 2.92
CA ILE A 242 -8.98 -33.72 2.75
C ILE A 242 -9.73 -32.97 3.85
N ASP A 243 -9.84 -31.66 3.63
CA ASP A 243 -10.57 -30.68 4.43
C ASP A 243 -11.37 -29.77 3.49
N ASP A 244 -12.67 -29.99 3.43
CA ASP A 244 -13.62 -29.31 2.56
C ASP A 244 -14.35 -28.15 3.26
N GLN A 245 -13.91 -27.72 4.46
CA GLN A 245 -14.62 -26.66 5.18
C GLN A 245 -14.51 -25.28 4.48
N PRO A 246 -15.59 -24.49 4.37
CA PRO A 246 -15.62 -23.27 3.56
C PRO A 246 -14.90 -22.07 4.17
N ASN A 247 -14.30 -22.17 5.35
CA ASN A 247 -13.64 -21.04 6.02
C ASN A 247 -12.11 -21.08 5.80
N PRO A 248 -11.52 -20.17 5.00
CA PRO A 248 -10.08 -20.17 4.73
C PRO A 248 -9.20 -19.89 5.95
N ALA A 249 -9.76 -19.39 7.06
CA ALA A 249 -9.05 -19.18 8.32
C ALA A 249 -9.05 -20.42 9.24
N LEU A 250 -9.76 -21.50 8.85
CA LEU A 250 -9.82 -22.78 9.56
C LEU A 250 -9.36 -23.95 8.68
N ASN A 251 -9.54 -23.84 7.36
CA ASN A 251 -9.26 -24.90 6.41
C ASN A 251 -7.75 -25.23 6.33
N ALA A 252 -7.43 -26.51 6.52
CA ALA A 252 -6.08 -27.09 6.48
C ALA A 252 -5.43 -27.10 5.09
N ASN A 253 -6.11 -26.67 4.03
CA ASN A 253 -5.55 -26.34 2.72
C ASN A 253 -5.03 -24.89 2.64
N ASN A 254 -5.33 -24.05 3.64
CA ASN A 254 -4.88 -22.66 3.72
C ASN A 254 -4.23 -22.27 5.05
N ASP A 255 -3.86 -23.24 5.88
CA ASP A 255 -3.13 -23.02 7.14
C ASP A 255 -1.68 -22.53 6.96
N THR A 256 -0.94 -22.40 8.06
CA THR A 256 0.43 -21.87 8.11
C THR A 256 1.49 -22.95 8.30
N ARG A 257 1.41 -24.06 7.55
CA ARG A 257 2.47 -25.08 7.51
C ARG A 257 3.19 -25.06 6.15
N PRO A 258 4.44 -25.51 6.07
CA PRO A 258 5.08 -25.75 4.78
C PRO A 258 4.34 -26.85 4.02
N ARG A 259 4.26 -26.70 2.69
CA ARG A 259 3.67 -27.65 1.75
C ARG A 259 4.68 -28.04 0.69
N TYR A 260 4.55 -29.22 0.14
CA TYR A 260 5.55 -29.78 -0.77
C TYR A 260 4.87 -30.43 -1.97
N SER A 261 5.49 -30.24 -3.14
CA SER A 261 5.12 -30.87 -4.40
C SER A 261 6.40 -31.07 -5.22
N MET A 262 6.47 -32.16 -5.98
CA MET A 262 7.57 -32.39 -6.92
C MET A 262 7.03 -32.69 -8.31
N SER A 263 7.77 -32.26 -9.32
CA SER A 263 7.57 -32.68 -10.72
C SER A 263 8.87 -33.25 -11.24
N ALA A 264 8.79 -34.41 -11.91
CA ALA A 264 9.90 -34.97 -12.68
C ALA A 264 9.98 -34.36 -14.09
N TYR A 265 8.99 -33.57 -14.52
CA TYR A 265 8.94 -32.95 -15.85
C TYR A 265 8.85 -31.42 -15.76
N LEU A 266 9.48 -30.74 -16.71
CA LEU A 266 9.42 -29.28 -16.79
C LEU A 266 8.23 -28.88 -17.67
N ASP A 267 7.04 -29.17 -17.18
CA ASP A 267 5.78 -29.03 -17.92
C ASP A 267 4.76 -28.20 -17.13
N LEU A 268 3.91 -27.49 -17.88
CA LEU A 268 2.79 -26.72 -17.36
C LEU A 268 1.83 -27.60 -16.55
N LEU A 269 1.40 -28.71 -17.14
CA LEU A 269 0.25 -29.48 -16.64
C LEU A 269 0.58 -30.10 -15.29
N VAL A 270 1.70 -30.83 -15.21
CA VAL A 270 2.17 -31.43 -13.95
C VAL A 270 2.35 -30.36 -12.87
N ILE A 271 3.06 -29.27 -13.17
CA ILE A 271 3.39 -28.26 -12.15
C ILE A 271 2.13 -27.53 -11.64
N ALA A 272 1.17 -27.23 -12.51
CA ALA A 272 -0.11 -26.64 -12.09
C ALA A 272 -0.95 -27.64 -11.27
N HIS A 273 -0.98 -28.92 -11.68
CA HIS A 273 -1.68 -30.01 -11.00
C HIS A 273 -1.18 -30.21 -9.56
N GLU A 274 0.15 -30.31 -9.35
CA GLU A 274 0.71 -30.45 -8.00
C GLU A 274 0.46 -29.24 -7.10
N ILE A 275 0.47 -28.03 -7.68
CA ILE A 275 0.11 -26.81 -6.94
C ILE A 275 -1.38 -26.86 -6.58
N GLY A 276 -2.24 -27.38 -7.46
CA GLY A 276 -3.66 -27.66 -7.22
C GLY A 276 -3.88 -28.53 -5.99
N HIS A 277 -3.20 -29.68 -5.90
CA HIS A 277 -3.22 -30.53 -4.71
C HIS A 277 -2.77 -29.80 -3.44
N ASN A 278 -1.66 -29.06 -3.53
CA ASN A 278 -1.15 -28.28 -2.40
C ASN A 278 -2.12 -27.17 -1.93
N ILE A 279 -3.04 -26.68 -2.76
CA ILE A 279 -4.09 -25.72 -2.37
C ILE A 279 -5.48 -26.36 -2.15
N GLY A 280 -5.60 -27.68 -2.28
CA GLY A 280 -6.76 -28.47 -1.87
C GLY A 280 -7.67 -28.98 -2.98
N ALA A 281 -7.24 -29.03 -4.25
CA ALA A 281 -7.95 -29.77 -5.30
C ALA A 281 -7.52 -31.26 -5.29
N VAL A 282 -8.39 -32.25 -5.53
CA VAL A 282 -9.85 -32.25 -5.49
C VAL A 282 -10.31 -32.81 -4.14
N GLN A 283 -11.33 -32.20 -3.53
CA GLN A 283 -11.90 -32.71 -2.27
C GLN A 283 -12.85 -33.89 -2.54
N TYR A 284 -12.85 -34.90 -1.68
CA TYR A 284 -13.65 -36.13 -1.86
C TYR A 284 -15.18 -35.91 -1.86
N SER A 285 -15.65 -34.75 -1.39
CA SER A 285 -17.06 -34.34 -1.39
C SER A 285 -17.47 -33.52 -2.62
N ALA A 286 -16.53 -33.23 -3.54
CA ALA A 286 -16.81 -32.51 -4.77
C ALA A 286 -17.71 -33.33 -5.71
N PRO A 287 -18.62 -32.69 -6.49
CA PRO A 287 -19.62 -33.35 -7.32
C PRO A 287 -19.08 -34.45 -8.25
N HIS A 288 -17.92 -34.22 -8.85
CA HIS A 288 -17.26 -35.10 -9.82
C HIS A 288 -15.95 -35.70 -9.28
N SER A 289 -15.75 -35.80 -7.96
CA SER A 289 -14.54 -36.42 -7.41
C SER A 289 -14.42 -37.93 -7.71
N SER A 290 -13.21 -38.36 -8.07
CA SER A 290 -12.82 -39.78 -8.14
C SER A 290 -12.85 -40.49 -6.77
N GLN A 291 -12.85 -39.71 -5.69
CA GLN A 291 -12.59 -40.09 -4.28
C GLN A 291 -11.17 -40.63 -4.02
N ALA A 292 -10.20 -40.27 -4.86
CA ALA A 292 -8.78 -40.58 -4.63
C ALA A 292 -7.82 -39.36 -4.81
N GLY A 293 -8.37 -38.16 -5.02
CA GLY A 293 -7.61 -36.90 -5.12
C GLY A 293 -7.93 -36.10 -6.39
N HIS A 294 -8.59 -36.75 -7.35
CA HIS A 294 -8.89 -36.26 -8.69
C HIS A 294 -10.39 -36.11 -8.94
N CYS A 295 -10.75 -35.74 -10.16
CA CYS A 295 -12.10 -35.65 -10.67
C CYS A 295 -12.33 -36.53 -11.92
N TYR A 296 -13.56 -36.60 -12.44
CA TYR A 296 -13.92 -37.41 -13.60
C TYR A 296 -14.63 -36.67 -14.75
N ASP A 297 -14.83 -35.36 -14.67
CA ASP A 297 -15.34 -34.51 -15.74
C ASP A 297 -14.17 -33.90 -16.55
N GLU A 298 -13.81 -34.58 -17.64
CA GLU A 298 -12.61 -34.26 -18.41
C GLU A 298 -12.70 -32.95 -19.22
N ALA A 299 -11.49 -32.49 -19.58
CA ALA A 299 -11.05 -31.12 -19.89
C ALA A 299 -10.40 -30.41 -18.70
N ASP A 300 -10.59 -30.90 -17.47
CA ASP A 300 -10.04 -30.27 -16.27
C ASP A 300 -8.63 -30.75 -15.89
N LEU A 301 -7.85 -29.83 -15.31
CA LEU A 301 -6.45 -30.04 -14.90
C LEU A 301 -6.27 -31.19 -13.91
N MET A 302 -7.27 -31.47 -13.07
CA MET A 302 -7.20 -32.46 -11.99
C MET A 302 -7.93 -33.78 -12.32
N CYS A 303 -8.44 -33.96 -13.54
CA CYS A 303 -9.27 -35.11 -13.92
C CYS A 303 -8.52 -36.12 -14.78
N TYR A 304 -8.48 -37.39 -14.34
CA TYR A 304 -8.09 -38.55 -15.13
C TYR A 304 -8.53 -39.86 -14.41
N ASP A 305 -8.48 -41.01 -15.11
CA ASP A 305 -8.72 -42.32 -14.47
C ASP A 305 -7.55 -42.71 -13.55
N ASP A 306 -7.72 -42.41 -12.27
CA ASP A 306 -6.77 -42.72 -11.20
C ASP A 306 -6.99 -44.10 -10.54
N GLY A 307 -7.91 -44.91 -11.06
CA GLY A 307 -8.32 -46.17 -10.43
C GLY A 307 -8.96 -45.98 -9.05
N GLY A 308 -9.42 -44.76 -8.73
CA GLY A 308 -10.10 -44.39 -7.49
C GLY A 308 -11.45 -45.10 -7.32
N PRO A 309 -12.11 -44.95 -6.15
CA PRO A 309 -13.39 -45.59 -5.85
C PRO A 309 -14.47 -45.43 -6.94
N TYR A 310 -14.51 -44.29 -7.64
CA TYR A 310 -15.40 -44.05 -8.76
C TYR A 310 -15.12 -44.99 -9.97
N PHE A 311 -13.89 -44.99 -10.47
CA PHE A 311 -13.49 -45.82 -11.62
C PHE A 311 -13.48 -47.32 -11.28
N ALA A 312 -13.08 -47.68 -10.06
CA ALA A 312 -13.17 -49.05 -9.54
C ALA A 312 -14.61 -49.59 -9.48
N ALA A 313 -15.62 -48.72 -9.42
CA ALA A 313 -17.04 -49.08 -9.52
C ALA A 313 -17.57 -49.17 -10.97
N GLY A 314 -16.71 -48.96 -11.98
CA GLY A 314 -17.07 -48.92 -13.39
C GLY A 314 -17.50 -47.55 -13.89
N GLY A 315 -17.17 -46.47 -13.15
CA GLY A 315 -17.30 -45.09 -13.64
C GLY A 315 -16.43 -44.83 -14.87
N THR A 316 -16.76 -43.78 -15.61
CA THR A 316 -16.04 -43.37 -16.83
C THR A 316 -15.91 -41.87 -16.89
N LEU A 317 -14.81 -41.39 -17.47
CA LEU A 317 -14.56 -39.98 -17.67
C LEU A 317 -15.64 -39.35 -18.58
N THR A 318 -16.03 -38.11 -18.28
CA THR A 318 -17.15 -37.41 -18.94
C THR A 318 -16.69 -36.08 -19.53
N PHE A 319 -16.62 -36.00 -20.86
CA PHE A 319 -16.20 -34.78 -21.57
C PHE A 319 -17.37 -33.80 -21.73
N THR A 320 -17.58 -32.93 -20.74
CA THR A 320 -18.66 -31.93 -20.75
C THR A 320 -18.24 -30.60 -21.41
N CYS A 321 -16.94 -30.30 -21.45
CA CYS A 321 -16.39 -29.03 -21.93
C CYS A 321 -15.53 -29.13 -23.20
N PRO A 322 -16.13 -29.18 -24.40
CA PRO A 322 -15.38 -29.33 -25.65
C PRO A 322 -14.57 -28.07 -26.00
N GLY A 323 -13.24 -28.19 -26.01
CA GLY A 323 -12.31 -27.15 -26.48
C GLY A 323 -11.74 -26.25 -25.38
N THR A 324 -11.96 -26.58 -24.11
CA THR A 324 -11.31 -25.97 -22.94
C THR A 324 -10.37 -26.97 -22.26
N ASP A 325 -9.69 -27.79 -23.05
CA ASP A 325 -8.73 -28.79 -22.58
C ASP A 325 -7.71 -28.14 -21.61
N TRP A 326 -7.49 -28.78 -20.47
CA TRP A 326 -6.62 -28.34 -19.36
C TRP A 326 -7.05 -27.02 -18.69
N ALA A 327 -8.36 -26.77 -18.58
CA ALA A 327 -8.92 -25.71 -17.73
C ALA A 327 -8.59 -25.95 -16.25
N ILE A 328 -8.59 -24.91 -15.42
CA ILE A 328 -8.41 -25.08 -13.96
C ILE A 328 -9.57 -25.89 -13.39
N ASP A 329 -10.81 -25.45 -13.61
CA ASP A 329 -12.06 -26.12 -13.23
C ASP A 329 -13.10 -25.69 -14.28
N CYS A 330 -13.74 -26.60 -14.99
CA CYS A 330 -14.76 -26.26 -15.98
C CYS A 330 -16.16 -26.29 -15.35
N HIS A 331 -16.97 -25.29 -15.69
CA HIS A 331 -18.24 -24.96 -15.02
C HIS A 331 -18.11 -24.42 -13.58
N ASP A 332 -16.89 -24.35 -13.03
CA ASP A 332 -16.57 -23.77 -11.73
C ASP A 332 -17.23 -24.52 -10.55
N GLU A 333 -17.25 -25.85 -10.54
CA GLU A 333 -18.14 -26.63 -9.68
C GLU A 333 -17.50 -27.66 -8.73
N ASP A 334 -16.22 -28.00 -8.89
CA ASP A 334 -15.58 -29.09 -8.13
C ASP A 334 -14.55 -28.62 -7.10
N TYR A 335 -13.69 -27.66 -7.44
CA TYR A 335 -12.64 -27.16 -6.55
C TYR A 335 -12.27 -25.68 -6.76
N TYR A 336 -12.60 -25.05 -7.89
CA TYR A 336 -12.30 -23.65 -8.16
C TYR A 336 -13.55 -22.91 -8.66
N PHE A 337 -13.86 -21.76 -8.07
CA PHE A 337 -14.84 -20.82 -8.63
C PHE A 337 -14.33 -19.39 -8.48
N PRO A 338 -14.28 -18.60 -9.56
CA PRO A 338 -13.74 -17.25 -9.56
C PRO A 338 -14.67 -16.27 -8.82
N GLY A 339 -14.15 -15.62 -7.77
CA GLY A 339 -14.90 -14.64 -6.99
C GLY A 339 -15.83 -15.25 -5.93
N THR A 340 -17.15 -15.06 -6.07
CA THR A 340 -18.15 -15.47 -5.06
C THR A 340 -19.16 -16.45 -5.68
N PRO A 341 -19.13 -17.73 -5.28
CA PRO A 341 -20.05 -18.74 -5.82
C PRO A 341 -21.53 -18.41 -5.51
N PRO A 342 -22.46 -18.68 -6.45
CA PRO A 342 -23.90 -18.67 -6.17
C PRO A 342 -24.24 -19.68 -5.08
N ALA A 343 -25.25 -19.39 -4.25
CA ALA A 343 -25.65 -20.27 -3.14
C ALA A 343 -26.14 -21.68 -3.55
N SER A 344 -26.32 -21.94 -4.85
CA SER A 344 -26.63 -23.26 -5.43
C SER A 344 -25.40 -24.06 -5.86
N ASN A 345 -24.22 -23.45 -5.94
CA ASN A 345 -22.97 -24.08 -6.34
C ASN A 345 -22.29 -24.71 -5.10
N TYR A 346 -21.67 -25.88 -5.28
CA TYR A 346 -21.01 -26.66 -4.22
C TYR A 346 -19.99 -25.83 -3.41
N LEU A 347 -19.20 -24.99 -4.10
CA LEU A 347 -18.13 -24.17 -3.55
C LEU A 347 -18.63 -22.96 -2.74
N ALA A 348 -19.94 -22.71 -2.69
CA ALA A 348 -20.55 -21.74 -1.78
C ALA A 348 -20.52 -22.20 -0.30
N THR A 349 -20.54 -23.51 -0.06
CA THR A 349 -20.55 -24.10 1.30
C THR A 349 -19.38 -25.03 1.58
N HIS A 350 -18.49 -25.24 0.61
CA HIS A 350 -17.29 -26.08 0.76
C HIS A 350 -16.00 -25.30 0.43
N TRP A 351 -14.86 -25.98 0.44
CA TRP A 351 -13.57 -25.39 0.13
C TRP A 351 -13.48 -24.97 -1.34
N ASN A 352 -13.26 -23.68 -1.57
CA ASN A 352 -12.95 -23.13 -2.88
C ASN A 352 -11.47 -22.76 -2.92
N THR A 353 -10.69 -23.40 -3.78
CA THR A 353 -9.25 -23.18 -3.94
C THR A 353 -8.92 -21.74 -4.38
N ALA A 354 -9.84 -21.05 -5.05
CA ALA A 354 -9.78 -19.61 -5.38
C ALA A 354 -9.74 -18.70 -4.13
N ARG A 355 -9.89 -19.26 -2.92
CA ARG A 355 -9.76 -18.57 -1.62
C ARG A 355 -8.47 -18.93 -0.88
N SER A 356 -7.58 -19.71 -1.52
CA SER A 356 -6.24 -19.99 -1.03
C SER A 356 -5.41 -18.72 -0.94
N GLY A 357 -4.76 -18.50 0.20
CA GLY A 357 -3.87 -17.36 0.40
C GLY A 357 -2.55 -17.43 -0.39
N PHE A 358 -2.31 -18.53 -1.11
CA PHE A 358 -1.25 -18.66 -2.13
C PHE A 358 -1.68 -18.10 -3.50
N LEU A 359 -2.96 -17.74 -3.67
CA LEU A 359 -3.49 -16.99 -4.81
C LEU A 359 -3.77 -15.53 -4.41
N SER A 360 -3.79 -14.64 -5.39
CA SER A 360 -4.17 -13.24 -5.24
C SER A 360 -4.87 -12.78 -6.51
N PRO A 361 -5.98 -12.03 -6.45
CA PRO A 361 -6.50 -11.33 -7.62
C PRO A 361 -5.41 -10.46 -8.26
N ILE A 362 -5.45 -10.29 -9.58
CA ILE A 362 -4.87 -9.16 -10.30
C ILE A 362 -5.69 -7.94 -9.89
N VAL A 363 -5.41 -7.45 -8.69
CA VAL A 363 -5.54 -6.02 -8.44
C VAL A 363 -4.41 -5.40 -9.27
N ALA A 364 -4.75 -4.87 -10.45
CA ALA A 364 -3.85 -4.04 -11.23
C ALA A 364 -3.20 -3.05 -10.26
N ALA A 365 -1.86 -3.09 -10.18
CA ALA A 365 -1.11 -2.57 -9.03
C ALA A 365 -1.63 -1.18 -8.64
N GLU A 366 -2.27 -1.07 -7.47
CA GLU A 366 -2.99 0.14 -7.08
C GLU A 366 -2.03 1.34 -7.18
N VAL A 367 -2.30 2.22 -8.13
CA VAL A 367 -1.44 3.37 -8.41
C VAL A 367 -1.57 4.30 -7.21
N PRO A 368 -0.53 4.45 -6.36
CA PRO A 368 -0.70 5.19 -5.12
C PRO A 368 -1.02 6.65 -5.42
N PRO A 369 -1.88 7.30 -4.63
CA PRO A 369 -2.26 8.68 -4.87
C PRO A 369 -1.02 9.58 -4.94
N THR A 370 -0.90 10.37 -6.00
CA THR A 370 0.22 11.29 -6.24
C THR A 370 -0.22 12.75 -6.13
N VAL A 371 0.73 13.67 -5.95
CA VAL A 371 0.45 15.12 -5.93
C VAL A 371 0.74 15.71 -7.31
N THR A 372 -0.31 16.00 -8.06
CA THR A 372 -0.26 16.50 -9.45
C THR A 372 0.02 18.00 -9.54
N ALA A 373 -0.39 18.79 -8.54
CA ALA A 373 -0.11 20.22 -8.49
C ALA A 373 0.12 20.70 -7.04
N LYS A 374 0.95 21.74 -6.89
CA LYS A 374 1.32 22.36 -5.62
C LYS A 374 1.23 23.89 -5.75
N SER A 375 0.63 24.55 -4.76
CA SER A 375 0.70 26.01 -4.62
C SER A 375 1.13 26.36 -3.20
N PRO A 376 2.09 27.30 -2.98
CA PRO A 376 3.05 27.78 -3.96
C PRO A 376 3.78 26.61 -4.64
N VAL A 377 4.25 26.79 -5.88
CA VAL A 377 5.05 25.77 -6.56
C VAL A 377 6.36 25.51 -5.81
N SER A 378 6.98 24.35 -6.03
CA SER A 378 8.24 24.00 -5.37
C SER A 378 9.32 25.04 -5.67
N LEU A 379 10.01 25.50 -4.63
CA LEU A 379 11.04 26.55 -4.66
C LEU A 379 10.55 27.93 -5.12
N ALA A 380 9.23 28.18 -5.12
CA ALA A 380 8.68 29.52 -5.36
C ALA A 380 9.30 30.54 -4.39
N THR A 381 9.76 31.67 -4.92
CA THR A 381 10.18 32.84 -4.15
C THR A 381 9.11 33.94 -4.22
N ARG A 382 9.24 34.99 -3.41
CA ARG A 382 8.29 36.12 -3.37
C ARG A 382 6.85 35.73 -3.01
N VAL A 383 6.67 34.60 -2.31
CA VAL A 383 5.36 34.14 -1.86
C VAL A 383 4.76 35.11 -0.83
N ALA A 384 3.45 35.35 -0.91
CA ALA A 384 2.72 36.17 0.04
C ALA A 384 2.88 35.63 1.48
N GLN A 385 3.11 36.52 2.45
CA GLN A 385 3.11 36.14 3.87
C GLN A 385 1.77 35.53 4.36
N THR A 386 0.67 35.76 3.65
CA THR A 386 -0.67 35.22 3.93
C THR A 386 -1.09 34.12 2.94
N ALA A 387 -0.14 33.50 2.23
CA ALA A 387 -0.44 32.45 1.28
C ALA A 387 -0.87 31.14 1.97
N ASN A 388 -1.93 30.53 1.46
CA ASN A 388 -2.24 29.13 1.74
C ASN A 388 -1.26 28.22 0.99
N ALA A 389 -1.00 27.03 1.54
CA ALA A 389 -0.36 25.94 0.82
C ALA A 389 -1.41 24.93 0.36
N THR A 390 -1.45 24.58 -0.92
CA THR A 390 -2.40 23.61 -1.49
C THR A 390 -1.68 22.46 -2.19
N ALA A 391 -2.27 21.27 -2.10
CA ALA A 391 -1.87 20.09 -2.86
C ALA A 391 -3.08 19.52 -3.61
N THR A 392 -2.94 19.31 -4.91
CA THR A 392 -3.93 18.61 -5.74
C THR A 392 -3.48 17.17 -5.93
N PHE A 393 -4.37 16.21 -5.71
CA PHE A 393 -4.07 14.78 -5.83
C PHE A 393 -4.51 14.20 -7.18
N SER A 394 -3.92 13.07 -7.59
CA SER A 394 -4.36 12.26 -8.74
C SER A 394 -5.81 11.79 -8.59
N GLU A 395 -6.25 11.54 -7.36
CA GLU A 395 -7.56 10.98 -7.03
C GLU A 395 -8.10 11.48 -5.68
N ALA A 396 -9.21 10.91 -5.23
CA ALA A 396 -9.79 11.21 -3.93
C ALA A 396 -8.99 10.53 -2.81
N VAL A 397 -8.61 11.29 -1.77
CA VAL A 397 -7.82 10.80 -0.64
C VAL A 397 -8.51 10.97 0.71
N GLN A 398 -8.19 10.08 1.64
CA GLN A 398 -8.58 10.08 3.04
C GLN A 398 -7.37 10.44 3.94
N GLY A 399 -7.60 10.60 5.25
CA GLY A 399 -6.52 10.76 6.23
C GLY A 399 -5.81 12.13 6.25
N LEU A 400 -6.32 13.13 5.52
CA LEU A 400 -5.85 14.51 5.60
C LEU A 400 -6.26 15.18 6.92
N SER A 401 -5.28 15.75 7.62
CA SER A 401 -5.45 16.44 8.90
C SER A 401 -4.29 17.42 9.16
N THR A 402 -4.34 18.12 10.29
CA THR A 402 -3.24 18.96 10.80
C THR A 402 -2.00 18.16 11.25
N THR A 403 -2.08 16.83 11.35
CA THR A 403 -0.94 15.95 11.63
C THR A 403 -0.31 15.36 10.37
N THR A 404 -1.08 15.23 9.27
CA THR A 404 -0.61 14.63 8.01
C THR A 404 -0.28 15.66 6.92
N MET A 405 -0.88 16.86 6.95
CA MET A 405 -0.43 18.02 6.17
C MET A 405 0.08 19.11 7.12
N ARG A 406 1.37 19.46 7.03
CA ARG A 406 2.03 20.37 8.00
C ARG A 406 2.91 21.38 7.29
N VAL A 407 3.02 22.59 7.83
CA VAL A 407 4.03 23.58 7.42
C VAL A 407 5.05 23.80 8.53
N LYS A 408 6.33 23.91 8.17
CA LYS A 408 7.46 24.12 9.10
C LYS A 408 8.29 25.34 8.72
N ASN A 409 8.77 26.07 9.72
CA ASN A 409 9.76 27.15 9.57
C ASN A 409 11.19 26.58 9.35
N PRO A 410 12.22 27.42 9.10
CA PRO A 410 13.60 26.96 8.93
C PRO A 410 14.19 26.21 10.13
N ALA A 411 13.71 26.47 11.35
CA ALA A 411 14.11 25.79 12.58
C ALA A 411 13.42 24.42 12.78
N GLY A 412 12.64 23.96 11.79
CA GLY A 412 11.88 22.71 11.87
C GLY A 412 10.63 22.77 12.74
N THR A 413 10.33 23.91 13.37
CA THR A 413 9.11 24.12 14.16
C THR A 413 7.89 24.07 13.24
N VAL A 414 6.92 23.23 13.60
CA VAL A 414 5.64 23.13 12.91
C VAL A 414 4.77 24.32 13.33
N LEU A 415 4.22 25.06 12.36
CA LEU A 415 3.28 26.14 12.65
C LEU A 415 1.86 25.60 12.80
N SER A 416 1.05 26.28 13.62
CA SER A 416 -0.39 26.04 13.67
C SER A 416 -1.05 26.46 12.34
N ALA A 417 -1.89 25.60 11.81
CA ALA A 417 -2.59 25.80 10.55
C ALA A 417 -3.93 25.04 10.56
N ALA A 418 -4.94 25.60 9.90
CA ALA A 418 -6.15 24.86 9.54
C ALA A 418 -5.89 24.04 8.27
N VAL A 419 -6.42 22.82 8.21
CA VAL A 419 -6.36 21.94 7.02
C VAL A 419 -7.79 21.61 6.59
N SER A 420 -8.08 21.77 5.31
CA SER A 420 -9.35 21.39 4.68
C SER A 420 -9.11 20.62 3.38
N TYR A 421 -10.09 19.83 2.95
CA TYR A 421 -10.02 19.04 1.72
C TYR A 421 -11.33 19.13 0.94
N ASN A 422 -11.24 19.34 -0.37
CA ASN A 422 -12.36 19.24 -1.29
C ASN A 422 -12.15 18.00 -2.16
N ALA A 423 -12.99 16.98 -1.95
CA ALA A 423 -12.90 15.71 -2.67
C ALA A 423 -13.23 15.84 -4.17
N THR A 424 -14.18 16.71 -4.54
CA THR A 424 -14.58 16.94 -5.94
C THR A 424 -13.43 17.52 -6.77
N THR A 425 -12.69 18.49 -6.21
CA THR A 425 -11.53 19.09 -6.89
C THR A 425 -10.22 18.37 -6.58
N ARG A 426 -10.23 17.42 -5.62
CA ARG A 426 -9.07 16.72 -5.07
C ARG A 426 -8.01 17.66 -4.48
N VAL A 427 -8.42 18.81 -3.94
CA VAL A 427 -7.50 19.83 -3.39
C VAL A 427 -7.52 19.84 -1.86
N ALA A 428 -6.37 19.59 -1.25
CA ALA A 428 -6.11 19.93 0.15
C ALA A 428 -5.60 21.37 0.27
N THR A 429 -6.07 22.10 1.28
CA THR A 429 -5.63 23.46 1.60
C THR A 429 -5.19 23.53 3.06
N LEU A 430 -3.94 23.93 3.27
CA LEU A 430 -3.38 24.32 4.55
C LEU A 430 -3.31 25.84 4.64
N ASN A 431 -3.92 26.41 5.67
CA ASN A 431 -3.96 27.84 5.94
C ASN A 431 -3.25 28.13 7.29
N PRO A 432 -2.04 28.72 7.31
CA PRO A 432 -1.34 29.08 8.54
C PRO A 432 -2.15 30.07 9.38
N THR A 433 -2.30 29.83 10.68
CA THR A 433 -3.13 30.72 11.54
C THR A 433 -2.47 32.07 11.83
N ALA A 434 -1.15 32.18 11.62
CA ALA A 434 -0.37 33.39 11.77
C ALA A 434 0.29 33.76 10.44
N THR A 435 0.37 35.06 10.15
CA THR A 435 1.13 35.62 9.02
C THR A 435 2.57 35.10 9.06
N LEU A 436 3.02 34.56 7.92
CA LEU A 436 4.38 34.06 7.75
C LEU A 436 5.39 35.22 7.79
N ALA A 437 6.60 34.96 8.29
CA ALA A 437 7.68 35.94 8.31
C ALA A 437 8.14 36.31 6.89
N PRO A 438 8.62 37.54 6.64
CA PRO A 438 9.25 37.90 5.35
C PRO A 438 10.54 37.12 5.12
N ASP A 439 10.94 36.99 3.86
CA ASP A 439 12.24 36.44 3.43
C ASP A 439 12.61 35.09 4.09
N THR A 440 11.59 34.26 4.35
CA THR A 440 11.70 33.06 5.17
C THR A 440 11.31 31.82 4.36
N LYS A 441 12.18 30.81 4.39
CA LYS A 441 11.92 29.52 3.74
C LYS A 441 11.02 28.64 4.61
N TYR A 442 9.86 28.28 4.08
CA TYR A 442 8.93 27.33 4.70
C TYR A 442 8.94 26.01 3.94
N SER A 443 8.70 24.90 4.66
CA SER A 443 8.54 23.57 4.07
C SER A 443 7.17 23.00 4.38
N VAL A 444 6.53 22.38 3.39
CA VAL A 444 5.24 21.69 3.53
C VAL A 444 5.50 20.20 3.39
N SER A 445 4.98 19.40 4.33
CA SER A 445 5.08 17.94 4.33
C SER A 445 3.70 17.30 4.28
N LEU A 446 3.56 16.28 3.44
CA LEU A 446 2.43 15.37 3.33
C LEU A 446 2.87 13.98 3.78
N THR A 447 2.32 13.50 4.89
CA THR A 447 2.58 12.17 5.44
C THR A 447 1.52 11.21 4.92
N GLY A 448 1.92 10.25 4.09
CA GLY A 448 1.08 9.11 3.71
C GLY A 448 1.40 7.86 4.51
N GLY A 449 0.50 6.88 4.43
CA GLY A 449 0.55 5.63 5.21
C GLY A 449 -0.85 5.09 5.54
N ALA A 450 -0.93 3.85 6.00
CA ALA A 450 -2.22 3.18 6.28
C ALA A 450 -3.13 3.94 7.27
N ALA A 451 -2.56 4.61 8.27
CA ALA A 451 -3.27 5.47 9.22
C ALA A 451 -3.18 6.98 8.88
N ALA A 452 -2.65 7.33 7.72
CA ALA A 452 -2.39 8.69 7.25
C ALA A 452 -2.99 8.89 5.85
N ILE A 453 -2.38 9.72 5.00
CA ILE A 453 -2.90 9.99 3.65
C ILE A 453 -2.80 8.72 2.78
N ARG A 454 -3.94 8.35 2.22
CA ARG A 454 -4.18 7.18 1.35
C ARG A 454 -5.45 7.44 0.52
N ASP A 455 -5.75 6.63 -0.47
CA ASP A 455 -7.00 6.70 -1.25
C ASP A 455 -8.20 6.07 -0.50
N ALA A 456 -9.21 5.60 -1.25
CA ALA A 456 -10.41 4.97 -0.72
C ALA A 456 -10.29 3.45 -0.48
N THR A 457 -9.38 2.76 -1.17
CA THR A 457 -9.18 1.30 -1.05
C THR A 457 -8.13 0.99 0.03
N GLY A 458 -7.18 1.89 0.24
CA GLY A 458 -6.23 1.86 1.34
C GLY A 458 -4.79 2.15 0.95
N THR A 459 -4.48 2.36 -0.34
CA THR A 459 -3.11 2.49 -0.84
C THR A 459 -2.49 3.81 -0.35
N PRO A 460 -1.34 3.76 0.35
CA PRO A 460 -0.78 4.95 0.99
C PRO A 460 -0.11 5.89 -0.02
N LEU A 461 -0.33 7.20 0.15
CA LEU A 461 0.50 8.21 -0.51
C LEU A 461 1.98 7.96 -0.16
N VAL A 462 2.86 8.01 -1.16
CA VAL A 462 4.31 8.10 -0.88
C VAL A 462 4.58 9.46 -0.24
N SER A 463 4.98 9.47 1.03
CA SER A 463 5.21 10.69 1.82
C SER A 463 6.11 11.66 1.06
N THR A 464 5.65 12.90 0.89
CA THR A 464 6.26 13.89 -0.01
C THR A 464 6.17 15.29 0.59
N GLY A 465 6.79 16.25 -0.08
CA GLY A 465 6.78 17.64 0.37
C GLY A 465 7.22 18.62 -0.71
N TRP A 466 7.35 19.86 -0.30
CA TRP A 466 8.02 20.93 -1.05
C TRP A 466 8.44 22.05 -0.11
N SER A 467 9.14 23.05 -0.63
CA SER A 467 9.42 24.29 0.11
C SER A 467 9.17 25.50 -0.76
N PHE A 468 8.96 26.64 -0.12
CA PHE A 468 8.81 27.96 -0.76
C PHE A 468 9.41 29.03 0.15
N THR A 469 9.73 30.19 -0.41
CA THR A 469 10.29 31.33 0.31
C THR A 469 9.34 32.51 0.20
N THR A 470 8.90 33.05 1.34
CA THR A 470 8.12 34.29 1.39
C THR A 470 8.93 35.46 0.84
N GLY A 471 8.26 36.47 0.31
CA GLY A 471 8.96 37.63 -0.23
C GLY A 471 9.69 38.45 0.83
N PRO A 472 10.81 39.11 0.46
CA PRO A 472 11.23 40.28 1.22
C PRO A 472 10.11 41.32 1.20
N ALA A 473 9.93 42.08 2.27
CA ALA A 473 9.00 43.20 2.24
C ALA A 473 9.50 44.23 1.21
N PRO A 474 8.64 44.74 0.31
CA PRO A 474 9.02 45.81 -0.61
C PRO A 474 9.49 47.05 0.16
N THR A 475 10.41 47.81 -0.41
CA THR A 475 11.01 48.99 0.23
C THR A 475 10.87 50.24 -0.63
N ILE A 476 10.94 51.43 -0.02
CA ILE A 476 11.02 52.71 -0.74
C ILE A 476 12.51 53.02 -0.97
N THR A 477 12.96 52.91 -2.22
CA THR A 477 14.36 53.11 -2.62
C THR A 477 14.72 54.58 -2.77
N THR A 478 13.81 55.42 -3.29
CA THR A 478 13.97 56.88 -3.39
C THR A 478 12.68 57.62 -3.06
N ARG A 479 12.79 58.85 -2.55
CA ARG A 479 11.65 59.74 -2.28
C ARG A 479 11.99 61.19 -2.56
N THR A 480 11.03 61.94 -3.09
CA THR A 480 11.14 63.38 -3.37
C THR A 480 9.88 64.10 -2.91
N PRO A 481 9.95 65.23 -2.18
CA PRO A 481 11.13 65.76 -1.52
C PRO A 481 11.73 64.77 -0.52
N ALA A 482 13.05 64.88 -0.29
CA ALA A 482 13.75 64.07 0.69
C ALA A 482 13.25 64.35 2.12
N SER A 483 13.49 63.42 3.05
CA SER A 483 13.13 63.62 4.46
C SER A 483 13.92 64.78 5.05
N GLY A 484 13.22 65.78 5.59
CA GLY A 484 13.82 67.00 6.12
C GLY A 484 14.20 68.04 5.07
N ALA A 485 13.87 67.84 3.79
CA ALA A 485 14.18 68.81 2.75
C ALA A 485 13.49 70.16 3.01
N THR A 486 14.25 71.25 2.93
CA THR A 486 13.76 72.64 3.01
C THR A 486 13.77 73.29 1.63
N GLY A 487 13.03 74.39 1.45
CA GLY A 487 13.00 75.11 0.17
C GLY A 487 12.33 74.34 -0.99
N ALA A 488 11.56 73.29 -0.70
CA ALA A 488 10.90 72.50 -1.74
C ALA A 488 9.93 73.37 -2.55
N SER A 489 9.89 73.21 -3.88
CA SER A 489 8.98 73.99 -4.71
C SER A 489 7.52 73.79 -4.29
N ARG A 490 6.79 74.89 -4.20
CA ARG A 490 5.36 74.93 -3.83
C ARG A 490 4.44 74.27 -4.87
N THR A 491 4.95 74.00 -6.07
CA THR A 491 4.26 73.27 -7.15
C THR A 491 4.84 71.88 -7.40
N ALA A 492 5.82 71.42 -6.61
CA ALA A 492 6.38 70.09 -6.78
C ALA A 492 5.39 69.00 -6.36
N SER A 493 5.23 67.98 -7.21
CA SER A 493 4.64 66.71 -6.81
C SER A 493 5.58 65.95 -5.85
N VAL A 494 5.00 65.14 -4.98
CA VAL A 494 5.74 64.21 -4.12
C VAL A 494 5.86 62.87 -4.85
N SER A 495 7.03 62.25 -4.89
CA SER A 495 7.23 60.93 -5.49
C SER A 495 7.91 59.94 -4.55
N VAL A 496 7.60 58.65 -4.75
CA VAL A 496 8.29 57.51 -4.14
C VAL A 496 8.58 56.47 -5.19
N THR A 497 9.78 55.89 -5.17
CA THR A 497 10.13 54.73 -5.99
C THR A 497 10.25 53.52 -5.07
N PHE A 498 9.61 52.42 -5.45
CA PHE A 498 9.69 51.16 -4.70
C PHE A 498 10.71 50.20 -5.31
N SER A 499 11.16 49.22 -4.53
CA SER A 499 12.04 48.13 -4.99
C SER A 499 11.42 47.27 -6.09
N GLU A 500 10.09 47.19 -6.16
CA GLU A 500 9.34 46.36 -7.09
C GLU A 500 7.95 46.93 -7.41
N GLY A 501 7.18 46.21 -8.23
CA GLY A 501 5.83 46.60 -8.61
C GLY A 501 4.86 46.56 -7.43
N MET A 502 4.08 47.61 -7.25
CA MET A 502 3.19 47.80 -6.09
C MET A 502 1.71 47.85 -6.46
N ALA A 503 0.87 47.35 -5.56
CA ALA A 503 -0.58 47.50 -5.54
C ALA A 503 -1.02 48.36 -4.33
N GLY A 504 -2.24 48.89 -4.39
CA GLY A 504 -2.85 49.62 -3.27
C GLY A 504 -2.30 51.02 -3.00
N VAL A 505 -1.50 51.59 -3.91
CA VAL A 505 -1.03 52.99 -3.84
C VAL A 505 -2.10 53.91 -4.41
N ALA A 506 -2.74 54.70 -3.54
CA ALA A 506 -3.85 55.61 -3.88
C ALA A 506 -3.86 56.82 -2.93
N ALA A 507 -4.68 57.85 -3.18
CA ALA A 507 -4.77 59.04 -2.32
C ALA A 507 -5.23 58.75 -0.87
N SER A 508 -5.75 57.56 -0.58
CA SER A 508 -6.08 57.08 0.76
C SER A 508 -4.89 56.45 1.52
N THR A 509 -3.87 55.98 0.80
CA THR A 509 -2.72 55.23 1.36
C THR A 509 -1.39 55.93 1.15
N PHE A 510 -1.25 56.75 0.10
CA PHE A 510 -0.17 57.71 -0.12
C PHE A 510 -0.75 59.12 0.04
N ARG A 511 -0.39 59.80 1.13
CA ARG A 511 -1.07 61.00 1.62
C ARG A 511 -0.11 62.13 1.91
N LEU A 512 -0.57 63.36 1.66
CA LEU A 512 0.09 64.60 2.07
C LEU A 512 -0.80 65.33 3.08
N LYS A 513 -0.20 65.87 4.15
CA LYS A 513 -0.88 66.67 5.18
C LYS A 513 -0.08 67.92 5.51
N ASN A 514 -0.75 69.02 5.83
CA ASN A 514 -0.12 70.10 6.58
C ASN A 514 0.25 69.57 7.98
N THR A 515 1.50 69.76 8.42
CA THR A 515 2.00 69.18 9.68
C THR A 515 1.42 69.87 10.91
N ALA A 516 1.19 71.18 10.85
CA ALA A 516 0.70 71.97 11.98
C ALA A 516 -0.81 71.78 12.19
N THR A 517 -1.60 71.78 11.11
CA THR A 517 -3.07 71.67 11.20
C THR A 517 -3.59 70.24 11.08
N GLY A 518 -2.76 69.29 10.64
CA GLY A 518 -3.16 67.88 10.38
C GLY A 518 -4.08 67.68 9.17
N VAL A 519 -4.50 68.77 8.50
CA VAL A 519 -5.40 68.80 7.35
C VAL A 519 -4.75 68.08 6.17
N ALA A 520 -5.51 67.18 5.54
CA ALA A 520 -5.08 66.48 4.33
C ALA A 520 -5.12 67.41 3.12
N ILE A 521 -4.06 67.38 2.32
CA ILE A 521 -3.98 68.10 1.05
C ILE A 521 -4.58 67.17 -0.01
N ALA A 522 -5.57 67.66 -0.75
CA ALA A 522 -6.13 66.95 -1.89
C ALA A 522 -5.06 66.77 -2.97
N ALA A 523 -4.96 65.57 -3.52
CA ALA A 523 -3.93 65.20 -4.47
C ALA A 523 -4.38 64.05 -5.38
N VAL A 524 -3.88 64.04 -6.61
CA VAL A 524 -4.02 62.92 -7.54
C VAL A 524 -2.81 62.01 -7.39
N VAL A 525 -3.03 60.72 -7.21
CA VAL A 525 -1.96 59.71 -7.16
C VAL A 525 -1.92 58.94 -8.48
N SER A 526 -0.76 58.90 -9.11
CA SER A 526 -0.52 58.25 -10.42
C SER A 526 0.79 57.45 -10.42
N ARG A 527 0.93 56.51 -11.36
CA ARG A 527 2.17 55.76 -11.60
C ARG A 527 2.96 56.39 -12.73
N SER A 528 4.28 56.51 -12.57
CA SER A 528 5.18 57.11 -13.55
C SER A 528 5.62 56.07 -14.60
N GLY A 529 4.81 55.91 -15.65
CA GLY A 529 5.07 54.97 -16.75
C GLY A 529 5.21 53.51 -16.29
N THR A 530 6.16 52.78 -16.89
CA THR A 530 6.47 51.39 -16.52
C THR A 530 7.31 51.25 -15.25
N THR A 531 7.84 52.34 -14.70
CA THR A 531 8.71 52.30 -13.52
C THR A 531 7.97 51.90 -12.24
N ASN A 532 8.71 51.61 -11.17
CA ASN A 532 8.16 51.38 -9.83
C ASN A 532 7.92 52.69 -9.05
N GLN A 533 7.84 53.83 -9.75
CA GLN A 533 7.64 55.14 -9.15
C GLN A 533 6.16 55.56 -9.16
N TRP A 534 5.71 56.08 -8.03
CA TRP A 534 4.40 56.67 -7.82
C TRP A 534 4.52 58.15 -7.47
N ILE A 535 3.63 58.96 -8.02
CA ILE A 535 3.59 60.41 -7.90
C ILE A 535 2.27 60.80 -7.23
N LEU A 536 2.36 61.54 -6.14
CA LEU A 536 1.27 62.28 -5.50
C LEU A 536 1.40 63.74 -5.94
N ASN A 537 0.49 64.20 -6.79
CA ASN A 537 0.46 65.57 -7.27
C ASN A 537 -0.63 66.38 -6.52
N PRO A 538 -0.27 67.34 -5.66
CA PRO A 538 -1.24 68.21 -4.99
C PRO A 538 -2.15 68.93 -5.99
N SER A 539 -3.46 69.02 -5.70
CA SER A 539 -4.42 69.69 -6.59
C SER A 539 -4.40 71.22 -6.46
N SER A 540 -3.54 71.77 -5.61
CA SER A 540 -3.34 73.21 -5.41
C SER A 540 -1.89 73.50 -5.01
N THR A 541 -1.42 74.71 -5.32
CA THR A 541 -0.10 75.19 -4.89
C THR A 541 0.01 75.15 -3.37
N LEU A 542 1.07 74.52 -2.87
CA LEU A 542 1.33 74.41 -1.44
C LEU A 542 1.62 75.79 -0.83
N ALA A 543 1.19 75.97 0.42
CA ALA A 543 1.53 77.16 1.20
C ALA A 543 3.05 77.34 1.31
N SER A 544 3.51 78.59 1.35
CA SER A 544 4.93 78.93 1.48
C SER A 544 5.47 78.65 2.88
N ALA A 545 6.78 78.41 2.99
CA ALA A 545 7.50 78.18 4.25
C ALA A 545 6.81 77.17 5.21
N THR A 546 6.07 76.20 4.67
CA THR A 546 5.14 75.35 5.41
C THR A 546 5.65 73.91 5.49
N ASN A 547 5.59 73.34 6.69
CA ASN A 547 5.93 71.94 6.92
C ASN A 547 4.81 71.00 6.50
N PHE A 548 5.07 70.09 5.57
CA PHE A 548 4.16 69.03 5.18
C PHE A 548 4.66 67.67 5.65
N THR A 549 3.72 66.82 6.08
CA THR A 549 3.96 65.43 6.45
C THR A 549 3.42 64.53 5.35
N VAL A 550 4.26 63.63 4.86
CA VAL A 550 3.89 62.59 3.89
C VAL A 550 3.71 61.27 4.64
N THR A 551 2.75 60.45 4.22
CA THR A 551 2.53 59.10 4.76
C THR A 551 2.27 58.12 3.63
N VAL A 552 3.03 57.04 3.59
CA VAL A 552 2.77 55.84 2.78
C VAL A 552 2.37 54.73 3.76
N THR A 553 1.08 54.43 3.82
CA THR A 553 0.51 53.40 4.70
C THR A 553 0.65 52.02 4.05
N GLY A 554 1.51 51.19 4.64
CA GLY A 554 1.66 49.79 4.24
C GLY A 554 0.68 48.86 4.95
N GLY A 555 0.40 47.71 4.33
CA GLY A 555 -0.47 46.68 4.90
C GLY A 555 -1.07 45.78 3.83
N SER A 556 -1.58 44.60 4.23
CA SER A 556 -2.18 43.61 3.31
C SER A 556 -3.39 44.14 2.53
N SER A 557 -4.13 45.10 3.11
CA SER A 557 -5.23 45.82 2.44
C SER A 557 -4.84 47.24 1.98
N ALA A 558 -3.56 47.61 2.10
CA ALA A 558 -3.01 48.93 1.76
C ALA A 558 -1.85 48.78 0.76
N VAL A 559 -0.78 49.58 0.89
CA VAL A 559 0.38 49.49 0.00
C VAL A 559 1.17 48.20 0.25
N ARG A 560 1.36 47.43 -0.83
CA ARG A 560 2.01 46.11 -0.86
C ARG A 560 2.53 45.81 -2.27
N ASP A 561 3.39 44.82 -2.42
CA ASP A 561 3.81 44.35 -3.75
C ASP A 561 2.67 43.59 -4.48
N LEU A 562 2.91 43.18 -5.72
CA LEU A 562 1.93 42.40 -6.50
C LEU A 562 1.70 40.98 -5.95
N ALA A 563 2.58 40.45 -5.10
CA ALA A 563 2.40 39.19 -4.39
C ALA A 563 1.63 39.35 -3.07
N GLY A 564 1.39 40.58 -2.61
CA GLY A 564 0.66 40.90 -1.37
C GLY A 564 1.53 41.19 -0.15
N ASN A 565 2.86 41.21 -0.27
CA ASN A 565 3.76 41.53 0.85
C ASN A 565 3.73 43.04 1.14
N PRO A 566 3.40 43.49 2.37
CA PRO A 566 3.24 44.90 2.69
C PRO A 566 4.59 45.64 2.73
N VAL A 567 4.62 46.89 2.24
CA VAL A 567 5.73 47.82 2.57
C VAL A 567 5.64 48.20 4.05
N SER A 568 6.76 48.53 4.69
CA SER A 568 6.71 49.19 6.01
C SER A 568 6.07 50.57 5.88
N THR A 569 5.12 50.92 6.76
CA THR A 569 4.51 52.27 6.77
C THR A 569 5.60 53.32 6.96
N SER A 570 5.68 54.27 6.01
CA SER A 570 6.73 55.28 5.95
C SER A 570 6.14 56.68 6.11
N ILE A 571 6.69 57.44 7.07
CA ILE A 571 6.26 58.81 7.38
C ILE A 571 7.50 59.70 7.34
N TRP A 572 7.43 60.82 6.60
CA TRP A 572 8.50 61.82 6.58
C TRP A 572 7.93 63.23 6.42
N ARG A 573 8.80 64.24 6.52
CA ARG A 573 8.42 65.65 6.41
C ARG A 573 9.30 66.41 5.44
N PHE A 574 8.79 67.52 4.90
CA PHE A 574 9.56 68.51 4.14
C PHE A 574 8.95 69.90 4.35
N THR A 575 9.72 70.95 4.07
CA THR A 575 9.31 72.36 4.15
C THR A 575 9.34 72.98 2.75
N THR A 576 8.27 73.66 2.36
CA THR A 576 8.24 74.44 1.11
C THR A 576 9.11 75.71 1.18
N GLY A 577 9.54 76.21 0.03
CA GLY A 577 10.14 77.54 -0.10
C GLY A 577 9.14 78.68 0.14
N SER A 578 9.65 79.91 0.13
CA SER A 578 8.88 81.17 0.09
C SER A 578 8.06 81.28 -1.20
#